data_AF-L8GX10-F1
#
_entry.id   AF-L8GX10-F1
#
_cell.length_a   1.000
_cell.length_b   1.000
_cell.length_c   1.000
_cell.angle_alpha   90.00
_cell.angle_beta   90.00
_cell.angle_gamma   90.00
#
_symmetry.space_group_name_H-M   'P 1'
#
loop_
_entity.id
_entity.type
_entity.pdbx_description
1 polymer ?
#
loop_
_entity_poly.entity_id
_entity_poly.type
_entity_poly.pdbx_seq_one_letter_code
_entity_poly.pdbx_strand_id
1 'polypeptide(L)'
;MVNPGDSISSALTDASAGDEIQVAAGSYSEPSVVVAKPNLTLRLMGEVVVTVQGADTEWLTIQGVSFGMLQDRLNLTGGIGLDDGGAILQDNDIVMTLADVNNAVGADIRNGTWTQSGELEVRVFPTNLDFTMTGVHVAAGAQWKQAGAFVEAHTGPFVTVVLLDGVWKQDGPVTISADQGRAVRMNSNSQWIGTASVDLTHSGYLASGVYMGPMGKWTQNGNIALTVASTSTITVGVDGQSESYPSPDKTWNQNGPVSLNVTGSLASGPNCAQLVFPSPTPAFIISNSTNLQFAPTLLINLTTAAVTLLPQGTFPDSNLSSNKKKQLVHKERTDSSGQQQSSAAVSLSLGTISSSNTNNSTRTATVVNGTWATVENNTLGADQSFIYSCALQFDSDSDAKGIAEGAMLGLQYYLFSNTTEVNLGGDTPVKFNVSPAFAKFTVRLTDWVWQSDDPNERAEVRVAITPAFTGFSEVAGDEVDFVREFALTGQQTTYSGRASTRVRLVEAVELDGKLVTAKEAGSNGRKAVEFTLDATSSSLVVSFARFNTSAVYDPDLGVLLTGRSGDGGGGGSSDNTGLIIGVAVAVPLAVLLVLVVIVSAVAITYWRKRSQSSIAAHNSINFQADDSVL
;
A
#
# COMPACT_ATOMS: atom_id res chain seq x y z
N MET A 1 51.09 9.51 -2.41
CA MET A 1 50.66 8.13 -2.70
C MET A 1 51.25 7.25 -1.62
N VAL A 2 50.41 6.48 -0.94
CA VAL A 2 50.77 5.50 0.10
C VAL A 2 50.81 4.13 -0.57
N ASN A 3 51.94 3.42 -0.49
CA ASN A 3 52.09 2.08 -1.07
C ASN A 3 52.05 1.01 0.03
N PRO A 4 51.80 -0.27 -0.31
CA PRO A 4 51.89 -1.35 0.67
C PRO A 4 53.26 -1.37 1.36
N GLY A 5 53.26 -1.34 2.69
CA GLY A 5 54.46 -1.21 3.53
C GLY A 5 54.64 0.20 4.13
N ASP A 6 53.99 1.22 3.57
CA ASP A 6 53.80 2.52 4.19
C ASP A 6 52.58 2.50 5.13
N SER A 7 52.46 3.47 6.04
CA SER A 7 51.29 3.62 6.93
C SER A 7 50.34 4.71 6.43
N ILE A 8 49.08 4.34 6.20
CA ILE A 8 47.98 5.24 5.90
C ILE A 8 47.72 6.17 7.10
N SER A 9 47.73 5.64 8.32
CA SER A 9 47.53 6.42 9.55
C SER A 9 48.59 7.52 9.74
N SER A 10 49.84 7.22 9.39
CA SER A 10 50.92 8.22 9.40
C SER A 10 50.69 9.29 8.33
N ALA A 11 50.32 8.89 7.11
CA ALA A 11 50.02 9.83 6.03
C ALA A 11 48.84 10.76 6.37
N LEU A 12 47.78 10.24 6.99
CA LEU A 12 46.64 11.02 7.49
C LEU A 12 47.05 12.02 8.57
N THR A 13 47.94 11.60 9.48
CA THR A 13 48.47 12.46 10.54
C THR A 13 49.33 13.58 9.99
N ASP A 14 50.12 13.32 8.95
CA ASP A 14 51.06 14.29 8.39
C ASP A 14 50.42 15.24 7.35
N ALA A 15 49.31 14.84 6.72
CA ALA A 15 48.63 15.62 5.68
C ALA A 15 48.20 17.02 6.14
N SER A 16 48.18 17.99 5.24
CA SER A 16 47.66 19.34 5.49
C SER A 16 46.18 19.44 5.12
N ALA A 17 45.47 20.44 5.66
CA ALA A 17 44.06 20.65 5.35
C ALA A 17 43.82 20.75 3.83
N GLY A 18 42.83 20.02 3.32
CA GLY A 18 42.51 19.96 1.89
C GLY A 18 43.34 18.97 1.06
N ASP A 19 44.31 18.28 1.66
CA ASP A 19 45.13 17.31 0.93
C ASP A 19 44.31 16.08 0.49
N GLU A 20 44.70 15.52 -0.65
CA GLU A 20 44.23 14.21 -1.13
C GLU A 20 45.33 13.16 -0.93
N ILE A 21 45.03 12.15 -0.12
CA ILE A 21 45.90 10.99 0.11
C ILE A 21 45.43 9.86 -0.79
N GLN A 22 46.25 9.54 -1.80
CA GLN A 22 46.02 8.39 -2.68
C GLN A 22 46.66 7.13 -2.07
N VAL A 23 45.89 6.05 -1.96
CA VAL A 23 46.34 4.76 -1.42
C VAL A 23 46.31 3.70 -2.51
N ALA A 24 47.44 3.06 -2.77
CA ALA A 24 47.54 1.97 -3.73
C ALA A 24 46.83 0.71 -3.20
N ALA A 25 46.28 -0.10 -4.10
CA ALA A 25 45.70 -1.40 -3.74
C ALA A 25 46.69 -2.27 -2.95
N GLY A 26 46.21 -2.97 -1.94
CA GLY A 26 47.03 -3.84 -1.10
C GLY A 26 46.54 -3.97 0.34
N SER A 27 47.34 -4.63 1.17
CA SER A 27 47.03 -4.87 2.59
C SER A 27 47.90 -4.00 3.49
N TYR A 28 47.26 -3.40 4.49
CA TYR A 28 47.84 -2.44 5.42
C TYR A 28 47.49 -2.86 6.85
N SER A 29 48.47 -2.77 7.74
CA SER A 29 48.28 -2.99 9.16
C SER A 29 48.50 -1.67 9.86
N GLU A 30 47.42 -1.10 10.38
CA GLU A 30 47.39 0.30 10.80
C GLU A 30 47.07 0.41 12.30
N PRO A 31 47.73 1.30 13.03
CA PRO A 31 47.22 1.76 14.31
C PRO A 31 45.99 2.66 14.09
N SER A 32 45.18 2.81 15.13
CA SER A 32 44.08 3.78 15.17
C SER A 32 44.59 5.20 14.94
N VAL A 33 43.81 6.01 14.23
CA VAL A 33 44.15 7.39 13.88
C VAL A 33 42.96 8.32 14.06
N VAL A 34 43.23 9.50 14.61
CA VAL A 34 42.26 10.59 14.74
C VAL A 34 42.56 11.66 13.71
N VAL A 35 41.58 12.00 12.89
CA VAL A 35 41.67 13.07 11.88
C VAL A 35 40.87 14.27 12.34
N ALA A 36 41.58 15.35 12.68
CA ALA A 36 41.03 16.64 13.08
C ALA A 36 41.40 17.77 12.11
N LYS A 37 41.95 17.44 10.93
CA LYS A 37 42.33 18.41 9.89
C LYS A 37 41.21 18.52 8.84
N PRO A 38 40.78 19.74 8.46
CA PRO A 38 39.61 19.90 7.61
C PRO A 38 39.83 19.49 6.16
N ASN A 39 38.80 18.92 5.56
CA ASN A 39 38.67 18.64 4.14
C ASN A 39 39.73 17.67 3.57
N LEU A 40 40.24 16.75 4.39
CA LEU A 40 41.08 15.67 3.88
C LEU A 40 40.25 14.71 3.02
N THR A 41 40.89 14.17 1.98
CA THR A 41 40.29 13.15 1.12
C THR A 41 41.18 11.92 1.05
N LEU A 42 40.62 10.73 1.27
CA LEU A 42 41.26 9.44 1.03
C LEU A 42 40.74 8.87 -0.29
N ARG A 43 41.62 8.71 -1.27
CA ARG A 43 41.32 8.12 -2.58
C ARG A 43 41.94 6.74 -2.70
N LEU A 44 41.12 5.71 -2.87
CA LEU A 44 41.61 4.34 -3.06
C LEU A 44 41.84 4.09 -4.55
N MET A 45 42.99 3.51 -4.88
CA MET A 45 43.41 3.20 -6.26
C MET A 45 43.31 1.68 -6.50
N GLY A 46 42.15 1.11 -6.19
CA GLY A 46 41.84 -0.31 -6.16
C GLY A 46 41.39 -0.80 -4.78
N GLU A 47 41.37 -2.13 -4.60
CA GLU A 47 40.96 -2.75 -3.34
C GLU A 47 42.04 -2.57 -2.25
N VAL A 48 41.66 -1.93 -1.15
CA VAL A 48 42.51 -1.68 0.02
C VAL A 48 41.99 -2.48 1.21
N VAL A 49 42.87 -3.27 1.83
CA VAL A 49 42.55 -4.05 3.03
C VAL A 49 43.27 -3.44 4.22
N VAL A 50 42.53 -3.01 5.25
CA VAL A 50 43.09 -2.46 6.49
C VAL A 50 42.77 -3.38 7.65
N THR A 51 43.80 -3.77 8.40
CA THR A 51 43.66 -4.49 9.67
C THR A 51 44.12 -3.61 10.82
N VAL A 52 43.20 -3.28 11.74
CA VAL A 52 43.52 -2.48 12.93
C VAL A 52 44.44 -3.26 13.86
N GLN A 53 45.49 -2.59 14.35
CA GLN A 53 46.40 -3.11 15.36
C GLN A 53 45.92 -2.73 16.76
N GLY A 54 46.09 -3.65 17.71
CA GLY A 54 45.85 -3.39 19.13
C GLY A 54 44.46 -3.81 19.60
N ALA A 55 44.02 -3.20 20.71
CA ALA A 55 42.73 -3.47 21.34
C ALA A 55 41.63 -2.49 20.90
N ASP A 56 42.00 -1.51 20.08
CA ASP A 56 41.06 -0.50 19.60
C ASP A 56 40.08 -1.12 18.60
N THR A 57 38.84 -0.67 18.67
CA THR A 57 37.75 -1.13 17.80
C THR A 57 37.68 -0.32 16.51
N GLU A 58 38.18 0.91 16.51
CA GLU A 58 38.09 1.86 15.40
C GLU A 58 39.47 2.11 14.79
N TRP A 59 39.56 1.99 13.47
CA TRP A 59 40.75 2.42 12.75
C TRP A 59 40.81 3.94 12.66
N LEU A 60 39.70 4.56 12.28
CA LEU A 60 39.64 5.95 11.85
C LEU A 60 38.56 6.68 12.61
N THR A 61 38.92 7.73 13.36
CA THR A 61 37.97 8.61 14.03
C THR A 61 38.08 10.02 13.44
N ILE A 62 36.99 10.57 12.93
CA ILE A 62 36.93 11.92 12.36
C ILE A 62 36.33 12.88 13.39
N GLN A 63 37.04 13.96 13.73
CA GLN A 63 36.63 14.90 14.79
C GLN A 63 36.47 16.32 14.29
N GLY A 64 35.24 16.83 14.31
CA GLY A 64 34.93 18.25 14.03
C GLY A 64 35.27 18.74 12.63
N VAL A 65 35.54 17.83 11.70
CA VAL A 65 35.97 18.13 10.33
C VAL A 65 35.23 17.32 9.28
N SER A 66 35.24 17.79 8.03
CA SER A 66 34.78 17.02 6.88
C SER A 66 35.89 16.15 6.31
N PHE A 67 35.57 14.90 6.00
CA PHE A 67 36.47 13.88 5.46
C PHE A 67 35.83 13.18 4.26
N GLY A 68 36.55 13.09 3.14
CA GLY A 68 36.09 12.40 1.93
C GLY A 68 36.71 11.01 1.81
N MET A 69 35.90 10.00 1.47
CA MET A 69 36.36 8.65 1.11
C MET A 69 35.87 8.33 -0.30
N LEU A 70 36.78 8.23 -1.26
CA LEU A 70 36.46 8.17 -2.67
C LEU A 70 37.09 6.95 -3.35
N GLN A 71 36.36 6.43 -4.34
CA GLN A 71 36.77 5.38 -5.28
C GLN A 71 37.03 3.99 -4.68
N ASP A 72 36.75 2.98 -5.50
CA ASP A 72 37.01 1.56 -5.25
C ASP A 72 36.48 1.05 -3.89
N ARG A 73 37.18 0.10 -3.27
CA ARG A 73 36.68 -0.68 -2.13
C ARG A 73 37.68 -0.70 -0.97
N LEU A 74 37.18 -0.43 0.24
CA LEU A 74 37.89 -0.61 1.50
C LEU A 74 37.34 -1.85 2.22
N ASN A 75 38.20 -2.83 2.49
CA ASN A 75 37.88 -3.91 3.44
C ASN A 75 38.59 -3.63 4.76
N LEU A 76 37.84 -3.41 5.82
CA LEU A 76 38.33 -3.01 7.13
C LEU A 76 38.05 -4.09 8.16
N THR A 77 39.08 -4.52 8.91
CA THR A 77 38.90 -5.28 10.16
C THR A 77 38.98 -4.29 11.32
N GLY A 78 37.82 -3.83 11.78
CA GLY A 78 37.65 -2.70 12.69
C GLY A 78 36.49 -1.79 12.25
N GLY A 79 36.37 -0.62 12.89
CA GLY A 79 35.32 0.36 12.64
C GLY A 79 35.82 1.75 12.25
N ILE A 80 34.87 2.63 11.94
CA ILE A 80 35.07 4.06 11.65
C ILE A 80 34.14 4.86 12.57
N GLY A 81 34.71 5.83 13.28
CA GLY A 81 34.03 6.70 14.22
C GLY A 81 33.88 8.15 13.70
N LEU A 82 32.78 8.81 14.08
CA LEU A 82 32.51 10.22 13.82
C LEU A 82 32.14 10.94 15.12
N ASP A 83 32.95 11.95 15.46
CA ASP A 83 32.90 12.67 16.72
C ASP A 83 32.91 14.20 16.51
N ASP A 84 32.53 14.93 17.56
CA ASP A 84 32.63 16.40 17.66
C ASP A 84 32.02 17.17 16.47
N GLY A 85 30.97 16.64 15.84
CA GLY A 85 30.29 17.27 14.72
C GLY A 85 31.02 17.07 13.38
N GLY A 86 31.87 16.04 13.28
CA GLY A 86 32.53 15.67 12.04
C GLY A 86 31.54 15.32 10.92
N ALA A 87 32.04 15.26 9.69
CA ALA A 87 31.27 14.80 8.54
C ALA A 87 32.08 13.84 7.66
N ILE A 88 31.46 12.74 7.24
CA ILE A 88 32.03 11.82 6.23
C ILE A 88 31.22 11.94 4.95
N LEU A 89 31.91 12.07 3.81
CA LEU A 89 31.37 11.87 2.48
C LEU A 89 32.00 10.61 1.89
N GLN A 90 31.24 9.52 1.89
CA GLN A 90 31.67 8.23 1.36
C GLN A 90 31.05 7.99 -0.02
N ASP A 91 31.90 7.78 -1.01
CA ASP A 91 31.53 7.37 -2.37
C ASP A 91 32.07 5.98 -2.74
N ASN A 92 33.09 5.50 -2.02
CA ASN A 92 33.65 4.16 -2.17
C ASN A 92 32.77 3.09 -1.51
N ASP A 93 33.00 1.82 -1.87
CA ASP A 93 32.40 0.70 -1.14
C ASP A 93 33.23 0.40 0.11
N ILE A 94 32.56 0.13 1.23
CA ILE A 94 33.21 -0.22 2.50
C ILE A 94 32.65 -1.54 3.00
N VAL A 95 33.53 -2.47 3.35
CA VAL A 95 33.19 -3.71 4.05
C VAL A 95 33.91 -3.76 5.37
N MET A 96 33.16 -3.74 6.47
CA MET A 96 33.68 -3.82 7.83
C MET A 96 33.49 -5.22 8.38
N THR A 97 34.53 -5.77 8.98
CA THR A 97 34.49 -7.04 9.70
C THR A 97 34.88 -6.80 11.15
N LEU A 98 33.95 -7.07 12.05
CA LEU A 98 34.16 -7.02 13.49
C LEU A 98 34.17 -8.45 14.04
N ALA A 99 35.25 -8.85 14.69
CA ALA A 99 35.36 -10.16 15.31
C ALA A 99 36.01 -10.04 16.69
N ASP A 100 35.38 -10.63 17.70
CA ASP A 100 35.96 -10.84 19.04
C ASP A 100 36.47 -9.62 19.80
N VAL A 101 35.92 -8.44 19.52
CA VAL A 101 36.23 -7.23 20.29
C VAL A 101 35.00 -6.79 21.08
N ASN A 102 35.17 -6.68 22.39
CA ASN A 102 34.10 -6.26 23.29
C ASN A 102 33.69 -4.81 23.00
N ASN A 103 32.39 -4.55 22.87
CA ASN A 103 31.84 -3.23 22.55
C ASN A 103 32.32 -2.64 21.20
N ALA A 104 32.69 -3.49 20.24
CA ALA A 104 32.98 -3.01 18.89
C ALA A 104 31.75 -2.43 18.22
N VAL A 105 31.96 -1.28 17.59
CA VAL A 105 31.01 -0.64 16.68
C VAL A 105 31.67 -0.53 15.31
N GLY A 106 30.96 -0.94 14.25
CA GLY A 106 31.47 -0.85 12.89
C GLY A 106 31.45 0.58 12.39
N ALA A 107 30.26 1.13 12.20
CA ALA A 107 30.06 2.55 11.91
C ALA A 107 29.50 3.26 13.15
N ASP A 108 30.32 4.06 13.83
CA ASP A 108 29.92 4.76 15.05
C ASP A 108 29.77 6.27 14.80
N ILE A 109 28.55 6.75 14.69
CA ILE A 109 28.23 8.16 14.46
C ILE A 109 27.79 8.79 15.78
N ARG A 110 28.76 9.11 16.63
CA ARG A 110 28.54 9.67 17.98
C ARG A 110 28.07 11.12 17.94
N ASN A 111 28.67 11.92 17.06
CA ASN A 111 28.27 13.30 16.83
C ASN A 111 28.75 13.75 15.45
N GLY A 112 27.83 13.97 14.52
CA GLY A 112 28.18 14.41 13.18
C GLY A 112 27.18 13.97 12.11
N THR A 113 27.64 13.98 10.85
CA THR A 113 26.85 13.50 9.70
C THR A 113 27.66 12.58 8.79
N TRP A 114 27.19 11.35 8.57
CA TRP A 114 27.71 10.48 7.52
C TRP A 114 26.80 10.54 6.29
N THR A 115 27.36 10.90 5.13
CA THR A 115 26.68 10.81 3.82
C THR A 115 27.29 9.68 3.00
N GLN A 116 26.54 8.62 2.78
CA GLN A 116 26.98 7.37 2.15
C GLN A 116 26.33 7.19 0.77
N SER A 117 27.14 7.18 -0.28
CA SER A 117 26.71 6.94 -1.67
C SER A 117 27.13 5.57 -2.20
N GLY A 118 28.32 5.09 -1.83
CA GLY A 118 28.79 3.73 -2.12
C GLY A 118 28.15 2.68 -1.21
N GLU A 119 28.39 1.39 -1.44
CA GLU A 119 27.86 0.32 -0.58
C GLU A 119 28.54 0.31 0.79
N LEU A 120 27.78 0.03 1.85
CA LEU A 120 28.33 -0.28 3.17
C LEU A 120 27.88 -1.68 3.59
N GLU A 121 28.84 -2.58 3.75
CA GLU A 121 28.63 -3.92 4.29
C GLU A 121 29.25 -4.02 5.68
N VAL A 122 28.50 -4.46 6.69
CA VAL A 122 29.03 -4.71 8.04
C VAL A 122 28.81 -6.17 8.40
N ARG A 123 29.88 -6.84 8.83
CA ARG A 123 29.87 -8.24 9.23
C ARG A 123 30.35 -8.37 10.66
N VAL A 124 29.55 -9.01 11.50
CA VAL A 124 29.80 -9.07 12.94
C VAL A 124 29.81 -10.53 13.40
N PHE A 125 30.95 -10.96 13.94
CA PHE A 125 31.24 -12.34 14.32
C PHE A 125 31.75 -12.43 15.78
N PRO A 126 30.91 -12.20 16.81
CA PRO A 126 31.29 -12.45 18.20
C PRO A 126 31.44 -13.97 18.45
N THR A 127 32.59 -14.42 18.94
CA THR A 127 32.75 -15.78 19.49
C THR A 127 32.43 -15.85 20.98
N ASN A 128 32.53 -14.73 21.71
CA ASN A 128 32.17 -14.64 23.11
C ASN A 128 30.73 -14.16 23.29
N LEU A 129 29.93 -14.93 24.04
CA LEU A 129 28.52 -14.66 24.27
C LEU A 129 28.28 -13.43 25.17
N ASP A 130 29.31 -12.99 25.91
CA ASP A 130 29.22 -11.84 26.82
C ASP A 130 29.48 -10.48 26.12
N PHE A 131 29.84 -10.49 24.83
CA PHE A 131 30.16 -9.26 24.11
C PHE A 131 28.92 -8.67 23.46
N THR A 132 28.67 -7.40 23.74
CA THR A 132 27.75 -6.58 22.95
C THR A 132 28.53 -5.97 21.80
N MET A 133 28.15 -6.31 20.57
CA MET A 133 28.68 -5.66 19.37
C MET A 133 27.54 -4.89 18.70
N THR A 134 27.89 -3.83 17.98
CA THR A 134 26.93 -3.06 17.21
C THR A 134 27.46 -2.88 15.80
N GLY A 135 26.61 -3.13 14.82
CA GLY A 135 26.93 -2.88 13.44
C GLY A 135 27.13 -1.40 13.16
N VAL A 136 26.01 -0.70 13.29
CA VAL A 136 25.91 0.73 13.11
C VAL A 136 25.30 1.35 14.35
N HIS A 137 25.97 2.36 14.91
CA HIS A 137 25.44 3.22 15.94
C HIS A 137 25.27 4.63 15.39
N VAL A 138 24.06 5.18 15.47
CA VAL A 138 23.80 6.59 15.19
C VAL A 138 23.32 7.24 16.48
N ALA A 139 24.21 7.93 17.18
CA ALA A 139 23.94 8.49 18.49
C ALA A 139 23.01 9.72 18.45
N ALA A 140 22.59 10.18 19.63
CA ALA A 140 21.67 11.30 19.76
C ALA A 140 22.27 12.59 19.17
N GLY A 141 21.52 13.26 18.30
CA GLY A 141 21.98 14.46 17.59
C GLY A 141 22.79 14.19 16.32
N ALA A 142 23.23 12.95 16.10
CA ALA A 142 23.91 12.55 14.87
C ALA A 142 22.93 12.22 13.74
N GLN A 143 23.45 12.24 12.50
CA GLN A 143 22.67 11.92 11.31
C GLN A 143 23.42 10.96 10.37
N TRP A 144 22.70 9.97 9.85
CA TRP A 144 23.16 9.15 8.75
C TRP A 144 22.25 9.37 7.53
N LYS A 145 22.86 9.70 6.39
CA LYS A 145 22.19 9.85 5.09
C LYS A 145 22.72 8.77 4.16
N GLN A 146 21.95 7.72 3.97
CA GLN A 146 22.33 6.54 3.22
C GLN A 146 21.62 6.53 1.87
N ALA A 147 22.37 6.62 0.79
CA ALA A 147 21.87 6.53 -0.59
C ALA A 147 22.34 5.26 -1.29
N GLY A 148 23.55 4.78 -1.00
CA GLY A 148 24.06 3.49 -1.47
C GLY A 148 23.41 2.31 -0.75
N ALA A 149 23.62 1.08 -1.21
CA ALA A 149 23.09 -0.09 -0.51
C ALA A 149 23.72 -0.24 0.89
N PHE A 150 22.95 -0.74 1.84
CA PHE A 150 23.45 -1.13 3.15
C PHE A 150 23.12 -2.60 3.40
N VAL A 151 24.15 -3.39 3.67
CA VAL A 151 24.02 -4.82 3.94
C VAL A 151 24.67 -5.13 5.27
N GLU A 152 23.97 -5.87 6.11
CA GLU A 152 24.52 -6.25 7.38
C GLU A 152 24.19 -7.70 7.75
N ALA A 153 25.22 -8.44 8.17
CA ALA A 153 25.12 -9.84 8.54
C ALA A 153 25.78 -10.09 9.91
N HIS A 154 24.99 -10.64 10.83
CA HIS A 154 25.40 -10.96 12.19
C HIS A 154 25.28 -12.45 12.45
N THR A 155 26.30 -13.00 13.10
CA THR A 155 26.26 -14.36 13.66
C THR A 155 26.75 -14.34 15.10
N GLY A 156 25.86 -14.64 16.05
CA GLY A 156 26.16 -14.76 17.47
C GLY A 156 25.06 -14.16 18.36
N PRO A 157 25.16 -14.35 19.69
CA PRO A 157 24.13 -13.92 20.62
C PRO A 157 24.16 -12.42 20.95
N PHE A 158 23.03 -11.90 21.45
CA PHE A 158 22.88 -10.57 22.07
C PHE A 158 23.32 -9.36 21.22
N VAL A 159 23.15 -9.45 19.91
CA VAL A 159 23.59 -8.37 19.04
C VAL A 159 22.47 -7.37 18.76
N THR A 160 22.84 -6.09 18.78
CA THR A 160 22.02 -5.02 18.20
C THR A 160 22.67 -4.66 16.88
N VAL A 161 21.99 -4.97 15.79
CA VAL A 161 22.57 -4.76 14.47
C VAL A 161 22.67 -3.27 14.17
N VAL A 162 21.52 -2.58 14.20
CA VAL A 162 21.47 -1.11 14.15
C VAL A 162 20.97 -0.55 15.47
N LEU A 163 21.79 0.30 16.10
CA LEU A 163 21.42 1.10 17.26
C LEU A 163 21.17 2.56 16.83
N LEU A 164 19.94 3.02 16.98
CA LEU A 164 19.52 4.36 16.53
C LEU A 164 19.05 5.19 17.73
N ASP A 165 19.84 6.20 18.10
CA ASP A 165 19.48 7.28 19.02
C ASP A 165 19.26 8.62 18.26
N GLY A 166 19.83 8.73 17.05
CA GLY A 166 19.77 9.91 16.18
C GLY A 166 18.78 9.78 15.03
N VAL A 167 19.17 10.32 13.86
CA VAL A 167 18.34 10.30 12.65
C VAL A 167 19.01 9.50 11.54
N TRP A 168 18.32 8.50 11.02
CA TRP A 168 18.70 7.79 9.80
C TRP A 168 17.74 8.15 8.66
N LYS A 169 18.29 8.75 7.60
CA LYS A 169 17.63 9.00 6.32
C LYS A 169 18.09 7.96 5.30
N GLN A 170 17.18 7.08 4.91
CA GLN A 170 17.44 5.87 4.13
C GLN A 170 16.84 6.03 2.73
N ASP A 171 17.68 6.28 1.74
CA ASP A 171 17.31 6.43 0.33
C ASP A 171 17.75 5.23 -0.52
N GLY A 172 18.70 4.41 -0.05
CA GLY A 172 19.19 3.18 -0.71
C GLY A 172 18.68 1.90 -0.04
N PRO A 173 18.66 0.73 -0.70
CA PRO A 173 18.12 -0.49 -0.11
C PRO A 173 18.88 -0.92 1.16
N VAL A 174 18.16 -1.47 2.13
CA VAL A 174 18.70 -2.00 3.38
C VAL A 174 18.40 -3.49 3.48
N THR A 175 19.42 -4.30 3.73
CA THR A 175 19.28 -5.73 4.03
C THR A 175 19.99 -6.04 5.34
N ILE A 176 19.24 -6.47 6.35
CA ILE A 176 19.78 -6.85 7.66
C ILE A 176 19.46 -8.31 7.92
N SER A 177 20.49 -9.09 8.25
CA SER A 177 20.37 -10.47 8.71
C SER A 177 21.04 -10.66 10.05
N ALA A 178 20.32 -11.18 11.04
CA ALA A 178 20.89 -11.57 12.32
C ALA A 178 20.31 -12.88 12.84
N ASP A 179 21.09 -13.62 13.62
CA ASP A 179 20.71 -14.92 14.18
C ASP A 179 20.31 -14.87 15.65
N GLN A 180 20.48 -13.75 16.38
CA GLN A 180 19.91 -13.47 17.71
C GLN A 180 19.84 -11.95 18.02
N GLY A 181 18.95 -11.52 18.91
CA GLY A 181 18.90 -10.14 19.41
C GLY A 181 17.86 -9.23 18.73
N ARG A 182 18.29 -8.04 18.28
CA ARG A 182 17.40 -7.03 17.65
C ARG A 182 18.03 -6.54 16.34
N ALA A 183 17.31 -6.67 15.23
CA ALA A 183 17.80 -6.19 13.94
C ALA A 183 17.82 -4.64 13.87
N VAL A 184 16.80 -3.97 14.39
CA VAL A 184 16.86 -2.52 14.59
C VAL A 184 16.42 -2.19 15.99
N ARG A 185 17.25 -1.49 16.75
CA ARG A 185 16.91 -0.93 18.06
C ARG A 185 16.89 0.58 17.97
N MET A 186 15.68 1.12 17.99
CA MET A 186 15.42 2.55 18.10
C MET A 186 15.30 2.90 19.58
N ASN A 187 16.16 3.79 20.09
CA ASN A 187 16.10 4.30 21.45
C ASN A 187 15.26 5.59 21.49
N SER A 188 15.35 6.36 22.58
CA SER A 188 14.49 7.53 22.79
C SER A 188 14.75 8.65 21.77
N ASN A 189 13.67 9.22 21.20
CA ASN A 189 13.71 10.31 20.21
C ASN A 189 14.39 10.00 18.87
N SER A 190 14.70 8.73 18.62
CA SER A 190 15.29 8.27 17.37
C SER A 190 14.32 8.37 16.20
N GLN A 191 14.85 8.59 14.99
CA GLN A 191 14.05 8.73 13.77
C GLN A 191 14.61 7.91 12.62
N TRP A 192 13.78 7.03 12.08
CA TRP A 192 13.99 6.36 10.80
C TRP A 192 13.12 7.02 9.74
N ILE A 193 13.71 7.46 8.63
CA ILE A 193 13.02 8.08 7.50
C ILE A 193 13.52 7.41 6.23
N GLY A 194 12.75 6.46 5.71
CA GLY A 194 13.16 5.63 4.59
C GLY A 194 12.27 5.73 3.35
N THR A 195 12.86 5.65 2.17
CA THR A 195 12.14 5.61 0.88
C THR A 195 12.40 4.36 0.05
N ALA A 196 13.50 3.64 0.27
CA ALA A 196 13.82 2.40 -0.47
C ALA A 196 13.33 1.14 0.26
N SER A 197 13.64 -0.05 -0.27
CA SER A 197 13.26 -1.31 0.38
C SER A 197 14.09 -1.58 1.64
N VAL A 198 13.45 -2.24 2.61
CA VAL A 198 14.05 -2.71 3.86
C VAL A 198 13.73 -4.19 4.05
N ASP A 199 14.73 -5.05 3.97
CA ASP A 199 14.60 -6.49 4.17
C ASP A 199 15.29 -6.89 5.49
N LEU A 200 14.50 -7.29 6.49
CA LEU A 200 14.96 -7.71 7.81
C LEU A 200 14.73 -9.21 7.96
N THR A 201 15.81 -9.98 8.02
CA THR A 201 15.77 -11.40 8.36
C THR A 201 16.37 -11.59 9.74
N HIS A 202 15.60 -12.16 10.65
CA HIS A 202 16.06 -12.36 12.00
C HIS A 202 15.66 -13.74 12.52
N SER A 203 16.55 -14.43 13.21
CA SER A 203 16.23 -15.71 13.84
C SER A 203 16.80 -15.81 15.26
N GLY A 204 16.52 -16.91 15.97
CA GLY A 204 17.15 -17.30 17.24
C GLY A 204 16.53 -16.75 18.53
N TYR A 205 17.35 -16.56 19.57
CA TYR A 205 16.86 -16.18 20.90
C TYR A 205 16.54 -14.67 20.96
N LEU A 206 15.37 -14.31 21.50
CA LEU A 206 14.87 -12.93 21.63
C LEU A 206 14.75 -12.15 20.31
N ALA A 207 14.61 -12.86 19.18
CA ALA A 207 14.58 -12.24 17.86
C ALA A 207 13.44 -11.21 17.71
N SER A 208 13.83 -9.94 17.54
CA SER A 208 12.92 -8.83 17.22
C SER A 208 13.35 -8.10 15.95
N GLY A 209 12.43 -7.90 15.00
CA GLY A 209 12.71 -7.17 13.77
C GLY A 209 13.06 -5.71 14.05
N VAL A 210 12.08 -4.92 14.49
CA VAL A 210 12.29 -3.54 14.91
C VAL A 210 11.83 -3.35 16.34
N TYR A 211 12.71 -2.94 17.23
CA TYR A 211 12.39 -2.48 18.58
C TYR A 211 12.29 -0.96 18.60
N MET A 212 11.15 -0.44 19.05
CA MET A 212 10.89 0.99 19.19
C MET A 212 10.85 1.41 20.66
N GLY A 213 11.88 2.13 21.08
CA GLY A 213 11.96 2.80 22.37
C GLY A 213 10.97 3.98 22.49
N PRO A 214 10.91 4.62 23.68
CA PRO A 214 10.05 5.79 23.91
C PRO A 214 10.22 6.88 22.86
N MET A 215 9.14 7.48 22.35
CA MET A 215 9.23 8.57 21.36
C MET A 215 9.96 8.24 20.03
N GLY A 216 10.25 6.96 19.76
CA GLY A 216 10.84 6.54 18.49
C GLY A 216 9.87 6.81 17.33
N LYS A 217 10.40 7.26 16.19
CA LYS A 217 9.60 7.57 14.99
C LYS A 217 10.11 6.79 13.79
N TRP A 218 9.25 5.94 13.24
CA TRP A 218 9.50 5.21 12.01
C TRP A 218 8.64 5.79 10.90
N THR A 219 9.24 6.19 9.78
CA THR A 219 8.55 6.57 8.56
C THR A 219 9.20 5.86 7.37
N GLN A 220 8.44 5.04 6.65
CA GLN A 220 8.96 4.23 5.55
C GLN A 220 8.01 4.25 4.35
N ASN A 221 8.50 4.68 3.19
CA ASN A 221 7.74 4.72 1.95
C ASN A 221 8.01 3.52 1.04
N GLY A 222 9.17 2.89 1.15
CA GLY A 222 9.49 1.69 0.38
C GLY A 222 8.95 0.41 1.01
N ASN A 223 9.11 -0.71 0.30
CA ASN A 223 8.70 -2.03 0.77
C ASN A 223 9.46 -2.39 2.05
N ILE A 224 8.79 -3.01 3.01
CA ILE A 224 9.43 -3.65 4.14
C ILE A 224 9.09 -5.14 4.14
N ALA A 225 10.10 -6.01 4.20
CA ALA A 225 9.93 -7.44 4.40
C ALA A 225 10.61 -7.84 5.72
N LEU A 226 9.82 -8.35 6.66
CA LEU A 226 10.32 -8.84 7.94
C LEU A 226 10.11 -10.34 8.01
N THR A 227 11.19 -11.11 8.09
CA THR A 227 11.16 -12.53 8.40
C THR A 227 11.77 -12.72 9.78
N VAL A 228 10.97 -13.05 10.79
CA VAL A 228 11.45 -13.23 12.17
C VAL A 228 11.16 -14.66 12.64
N ALA A 229 12.19 -15.40 13.01
CA ALA A 229 12.13 -16.80 13.40
C ALA A 229 12.72 -17.02 14.81
N SER A 230 11.94 -16.84 15.88
CA SER A 230 12.47 -17.00 17.24
C SER A 230 12.38 -18.44 17.73
N THR A 231 13.41 -18.90 18.44
CA THR A 231 13.32 -20.12 19.26
C THR A 231 12.81 -19.83 20.67
N SER A 232 12.70 -18.56 21.04
CA SER A 232 12.21 -18.12 22.34
C SER A 232 10.71 -17.80 22.31
N THR A 233 10.13 -17.62 23.49
CA THR A 233 8.70 -17.26 23.67
C THR A 233 8.37 -15.83 23.24
N ILE A 234 9.38 -15.01 22.91
CA ILE A 234 9.23 -13.61 22.56
C ILE A 234 9.72 -13.48 21.11
N THR A 235 8.77 -13.51 20.18
CA THR A 235 9.01 -13.16 18.78
C THR A 235 8.18 -11.94 18.45
N VAL A 236 8.83 -10.90 17.95
CA VAL A 236 8.13 -9.66 17.62
C VAL A 236 8.63 -9.12 16.30
N GLY A 237 7.72 -8.90 15.35
CA GLY A 237 8.05 -8.19 14.10
C GLY A 237 8.45 -6.75 14.39
N VAL A 238 7.56 -6.02 15.07
CA VAL A 238 7.80 -4.66 15.55
C VAL A 238 7.39 -4.54 17.02
N ASP A 239 8.36 -4.33 17.91
CA ASP A 239 8.17 -4.23 19.35
C ASP A 239 8.06 -2.77 19.78
N GLY A 240 6.82 -2.36 20.09
CA GLY A 240 6.51 -1.06 20.65
C GLY A 240 6.39 -1.05 22.17
N GLN A 241 6.61 -2.16 22.89
CA GLN A 241 6.48 -2.16 24.34
C GLN A 241 7.71 -1.52 24.97
N SER A 242 7.51 -0.42 25.70
CA SER A 242 8.57 0.05 26.58
C SER A 242 8.59 -0.84 27.82
N GLU A 243 9.78 -1.10 28.35
CA GLU A 243 9.98 -1.97 29.52
C GLU A 243 9.37 -1.40 30.82
N SER A 244 8.68 -0.25 30.80
CA SER A 244 8.16 0.36 32.03
C SER A 244 6.93 1.26 31.90
N TYR A 245 6.68 1.93 30.77
CA TYR A 245 5.56 2.88 30.63
C TYR A 245 5.05 3.03 29.18
N PRO A 246 3.73 3.05 28.93
CA PRO A 246 3.19 3.44 27.62
C PRO A 246 3.62 4.88 27.33
N SER A 247 4.52 5.07 26.36
CA SER A 247 4.91 6.38 25.87
C SER A 247 3.98 6.74 24.72
N PRO A 248 3.15 7.79 24.83
CA PRO A 248 2.17 8.16 23.81
C PRO A 248 2.78 8.68 22.50
N ASP A 249 4.10 8.88 22.45
CA ASP A 249 4.77 9.60 21.35
C ASP A 249 5.49 8.68 20.33
N LYS A 250 5.33 7.36 20.45
CA LYS A 250 5.86 6.42 19.45
C LYS A 250 5.02 6.52 18.18
N THR A 251 5.66 6.68 17.03
CA THR A 251 4.95 6.78 15.74
C THR A 251 5.54 5.81 14.72
N TRP A 252 4.69 4.96 14.15
CA TRP A 252 5.03 4.12 13.03
C TRP A 252 4.17 4.50 11.84
N ASN A 253 4.82 4.97 10.78
CA ASN A 253 4.19 5.37 9.54
C ASN A 253 4.81 4.56 8.38
N GLN A 254 4.03 3.67 7.79
CA GLN A 254 4.49 2.79 6.72
C GLN A 254 3.57 2.98 5.52
N ASN A 255 4.07 3.69 4.51
CA ASN A 255 3.34 4.00 3.29
C ASN A 255 3.59 2.96 2.17
N GLY A 256 4.72 2.24 2.24
CA GLY A 256 5.04 1.14 1.33
C GLY A 256 4.48 -0.22 1.78
N PRO A 257 4.42 -1.22 0.89
CA PRO A 257 4.03 -2.60 1.21
C PRO A 257 4.78 -3.20 2.41
N VAL A 258 4.09 -4.00 3.22
CA VAL A 258 4.65 -4.74 4.36
C VAL A 258 4.47 -6.24 4.13
N SER A 259 5.55 -7.01 4.13
CA SER A 259 5.50 -8.46 4.21
C SER A 259 6.02 -8.89 5.58
N LEU A 260 5.21 -9.59 6.36
CA LEU A 260 5.58 -10.06 7.71
C LEU A 260 5.46 -11.58 7.77
N ASN A 261 6.58 -12.26 7.95
CA ASN A 261 6.66 -13.70 8.16
C ASN A 261 7.27 -13.97 9.55
N VAL A 262 6.41 -14.23 10.53
CA VAL A 262 6.84 -14.50 11.91
C VAL A 262 6.62 -15.98 12.22
N THR A 263 7.68 -16.69 12.54
CA THR A 263 7.66 -18.11 12.92
C THR A 263 8.29 -18.29 14.31
N GLY A 264 7.68 -19.09 15.17
CA GLY A 264 8.18 -19.27 16.54
C GLY A 264 7.15 -19.95 17.46
N SER A 265 7.61 -20.48 18.60
CA SER A 265 6.74 -21.08 19.61
C SER A 265 5.93 -19.99 20.30
N LEU A 266 4.64 -19.90 19.94
CA LEU A 266 3.65 -19.05 20.61
C LEU A 266 3.44 -19.56 22.05
N ALA A 267 4.30 -19.15 22.99
CA ALA A 267 3.91 -19.26 24.39
C ALA A 267 2.88 -18.17 24.68
N SER A 268 1.77 -18.59 25.25
CA SER A 268 0.57 -17.84 25.62
C SER A 268 0.78 -16.75 26.69
N GLY A 269 1.89 -16.02 26.62
CA GLY A 269 2.15 -14.86 27.48
C GLY A 269 1.45 -13.60 26.94
N PRO A 270 1.05 -12.66 27.82
CA PRO A 270 0.42 -11.37 27.44
C PRO A 270 1.32 -10.42 26.60
N ASN A 271 2.50 -10.90 26.17
CA ASN A 271 3.56 -10.11 25.55
C ASN A 271 3.85 -10.53 24.08
N CYS A 272 3.04 -11.40 23.47
CA CYS A 272 3.16 -11.71 22.05
C CYS A 272 2.54 -10.59 21.22
N ALA A 273 3.28 -9.49 21.01
CA ALA A 273 2.82 -8.40 20.16
C ALA A 273 2.95 -8.75 18.66
N GLN A 274 1.87 -9.28 18.08
CA GLN A 274 1.55 -9.05 16.67
C GLN A 274 1.15 -7.58 16.53
N LEU A 275 1.96 -6.74 15.88
CA LEU A 275 1.62 -5.37 15.41
C LEU A 275 0.57 -4.64 16.28
N VAL A 276 0.83 -4.44 17.58
CA VAL A 276 -0.08 -3.70 18.46
C VAL A 276 0.38 -2.25 18.53
N PHE A 277 -0.09 -1.42 17.60
CA PHE A 277 0.02 0.04 17.73
C PHE A 277 -1.24 0.60 18.40
N PRO A 278 -1.13 1.39 19.48
CA PRO A 278 -2.21 2.25 19.95
C PRO A 278 -2.23 3.52 19.09
N SER A 279 -2.66 3.40 17.83
CA SER A 279 -3.00 4.57 17.01
C SER A 279 -4.36 4.31 16.34
N PRO A 280 -5.32 5.24 16.41
CA PRO A 280 -6.57 5.10 15.71
C PRO A 280 -6.28 5.08 14.21
N THR A 281 -6.57 3.94 13.56
CA THR A 281 -6.52 3.69 12.10
C THR A 281 -5.14 3.73 11.43
N PRO A 282 -4.48 2.57 11.17
CA PRO A 282 -3.59 2.46 10.02
C PRO A 282 -4.45 2.50 8.74
N ALA A 283 -4.26 3.54 7.93
CA ALA A 283 -4.78 3.62 6.57
C ALA A 283 -3.78 2.95 5.61
N PHE A 284 -4.23 2.00 4.81
CA PHE A 284 -3.41 1.33 3.80
C PHE A 284 -3.58 1.97 2.43
N ILE A 285 -2.47 2.36 1.81
CA ILE A 285 -2.43 3.01 0.49
C ILE A 285 -2.28 1.92 -0.59
N ILE A 286 -3.24 1.83 -1.50
CA ILE A 286 -3.12 1.02 -2.72
C ILE A 286 -2.61 1.92 -3.86
N SER A 287 -1.29 1.92 -4.06
CA SER A 287 -0.65 2.57 -5.21
C SER A 287 -0.49 1.59 -6.37
N ASN A 288 -0.86 2.00 -7.60
CA ASN A 288 -0.45 1.29 -8.82
C ASN A 288 0.69 2.10 -9.45
N SER A 289 1.94 1.76 -9.12
CA SER A 289 3.10 2.24 -9.86
C SER A 289 4.18 1.16 -9.90
N THR A 290 4.12 0.26 -10.87
CA THR A 290 5.27 -0.55 -11.28
C THR A 290 5.31 -0.71 -12.79
N ASN A 291 6.39 -0.21 -13.40
CA ASN A 291 6.87 -0.74 -14.67
C ASN A 291 7.39 -2.15 -14.39
N LEU A 292 6.58 -3.16 -14.67
CA LEU A 292 6.88 -4.52 -15.14
C LEU A 292 5.76 -5.47 -14.69
N GLN A 293 5.32 -6.33 -15.61
CA GLN A 293 4.26 -7.33 -15.44
C GLN A 293 4.48 -8.16 -14.17
N PHE A 294 3.75 -7.90 -13.08
CA PHE A 294 3.11 -8.84 -12.14
C PHE A 294 2.23 -8.01 -11.18
N ALA A 295 1.16 -8.65 -10.67
CA ALA A 295 -0.12 -8.10 -10.17
C ALA A 295 -0.08 -7.00 -9.06
N PRO A 296 -1.15 -6.20 -8.91
CA PRO A 296 -1.34 -5.33 -7.75
C PRO A 296 -1.59 -6.15 -6.47
N THR A 297 -0.88 -5.83 -5.39
CA THR A 297 -1.04 -6.48 -4.08
C THR A 297 -1.87 -5.60 -3.16
N LEU A 298 -3.09 -6.04 -2.84
CA LEU A 298 -3.95 -5.47 -1.79
C LEU A 298 -3.40 -5.90 -0.42
N LEU A 299 -3.02 -4.94 0.43
CA LEU A 299 -2.54 -5.21 1.78
C LEU A 299 -3.70 -5.12 2.78
N ILE A 300 -3.96 -6.21 3.51
CA ILE A 300 -5.08 -6.32 4.44
C ILE A 300 -4.57 -6.52 5.87
N ASN A 301 -5.04 -5.69 6.81
CA ASN A 301 -4.68 -5.77 8.23
C ASN A 301 -5.28 -7.02 8.89
N LEU A 302 -4.46 -7.75 9.65
CA LEU A 302 -4.74 -9.12 10.11
C LEU A 302 -5.27 -9.22 11.54
N THR A 303 -5.74 -8.12 12.14
CA THR A 303 -6.45 -8.18 13.45
C THR A 303 -7.90 -7.73 13.38
N THR A 304 -8.27 -6.96 12.34
CA THR A 304 -9.66 -6.63 11.97
C THR A 304 -9.73 -6.61 10.45
N ALA A 305 -10.68 -7.34 9.85
CA ALA A 305 -10.82 -7.44 8.40
C ALA A 305 -11.23 -6.07 7.82
N ALA A 306 -10.25 -5.20 7.53
CA ALA A 306 -10.46 -3.89 6.94
C ALA A 306 -10.03 -3.89 5.47
N VAL A 307 -10.96 -3.60 4.55
CA VAL A 307 -10.68 -3.49 3.11
C VAL A 307 -10.83 -2.05 2.67
N THR A 308 -9.78 -1.48 2.07
CA THR A 308 -9.80 -0.11 1.55
C THR A 308 -10.11 -0.12 0.05
N LEU A 309 -11.17 0.57 -0.34
CA LEU A 309 -11.64 0.73 -1.71
C LEU A 309 -11.17 2.08 -2.25
N LEU A 310 -10.58 2.06 -3.44
CA LEU A 310 -10.24 3.26 -4.20
C LEU A 310 -11.12 3.36 -5.46
N PRO A 311 -11.60 4.56 -5.82
CA PRO A 311 -12.38 4.75 -7.03
C PRO A 311 -11.55 4.44 -8.29
N GLN A 312 -12.11 3.61 -9.18
CA GLN A 312 -11.60 3.38 -10.52
C GLN A 312 -12.20 4.42 -11.48
N GLY A 313 -11.34 5.13 -12.23
CA GLY A 313 -11.79 6.07 -13.25
C GLY A 313 -12.37 5.34 -14.47
N THR A 314 -13.45 5.87 -15.04
CA THR A 314 -14.01 5.37 -16.30
C THR A 314 -13.12 5.74 -17.49
N PHE A 315 -12.89 4.78 -18.38
CA PHE A 315 -12.15 4.99 -19.63
C PHE A 315 -13.07 5.52 -20.73
N PRO A 316 -12.71 6.57 -21.49
CA PRO A 316 -13.43 6.91 -22.71
C PRO A 316 -13.11 5.89 -23.82
N ASP A 317 -14.14 5.64 -24.61
CA ASP A 317 -14.28 4.70 -25.72
C ASP A 317 -13.09 4.63 -26.70
N SER A 318 -12.83 3.42 -27.21
CA SER A 318 -11.66 3.01 -27.98
C SER A 318 -11.68 3.41 -29.47
N ASN A 319 -12.52 4.37 -29.86
CA ASN A 319 -12.64 4.85 -31.24
C ASN A 319 -11.58 5.90 -31.65
N LEU A 320 -10.36 5.86 -31.11
CA LEU A 320 -9.25 6.70 -31.60
C LEU A 320 -8.39 5.97 -32.63
N SER A 321 -8.44 6.47 -33.87
CA SER A 321 -7.75 5.96 -35.05
C SER A 321 -6.24 5.74 -34.88
N SER A 322 -5.76 4.69 -35.54
CA SER A 322 -4.48 3.96 -35.42
C SER A 322 -3.16 4.68 -35.75
N ASN A 323 -3.07 6.02 -35.76
CA ASN A 323 -1.89 6.71 -36.33
C ASN A 323 -1.10 7.66 -35.40
N LYS A 324 -1.07 7.43 -34.09
CA LYS A 324 -0.04 8.04 -33.22
C LYS A 324 0.67 7.02 -32.35
N LYS A 325 2.00 6.98 -32.48
CA LYS A 325 2.93 6.19 -31.67
C LYS A 325 2.55 6.26 -30.18
N LYS A 326 2.50 5.08 -29.56
CA LYS A 326 2.37 4.83 -28.12
C LYS A 326 3.35 5.69 -27.32
N GLN A 327 2.93 6.89 -26.95
CA GLN A 327 3.41 7.56 -25.75
C GLN A 327 2.53 7.01 -24.64
N LEU A 328 3.07 6.12 -23.79
CA LEU A 328 2.41 5.71 -22.55
C LEU A 328 2.28 6.96 -21.68
N VAL A 329 1.20 7.70 -21.87
CA VAL A 329 0.81 8.74 -20.92
C VAL A 329 0.30 7.99 -19.71
N HIS A 330 1.10 8.00 -18.66
CA HIS A 330 0.73 7.62 -17.30
C HIS A 330 -0.39 8.59 -16.87
N LYS A 331 -1.63 8.29 -17.26
CA LYS A 331 -2.76 9.17 -17.00
C LYS A 331 -3.29 8.82 -15.62
N GLU A 332 -2.92 9.64 -14.66
CA GLU A 332 -3.33 9.51 -13.27
C GLU A 332 -4.86 9.51 -13.13
N ARG A 333 -5.35 8.86 -12.06
CA ARG A 333 -6.77 8.61 -11.81
C ARG A 333 -7.50 9.93 -11.58
N THR A 334 -8.27 10.35 -12.57
CA THR A 334 -8.92 11.66 -12.57
C THR A 334 -10.44 11.50 -12.37
N ASP A 335 -11.06 12.38 -11.58
CA ASP A 335 -12.51 12.45 -11.46
C ASP A 335 -13.17 12.84 -12.80
N SER A 336 -14.49 12.93 -12.85
CA SER A 336 -15.23 13.37 -14.05
C SER A 336 -14.89 14.79 -14.51
N SER A 337 -14.10 15.55 -13.75
CA SER A 337 -13.54 16.86 -14.14
C SER A 337 -12.06 16.81 -14.58
N GLY A 338 -11.44 15.63 -14.60
CA GLY A 338 -10.04 15.50 -14.98
C GLY A 338 -9.04 15.76 -13.84
N GLN A 339 -9.47 15.79 -12.58
CA GLN A 339 -8.60 16.07 -11.42
C GLN A 339 -8.21 14.81 -10.65
N GLN A 340 -6.92 14.66 -10.29
CA GLN A 340 -6.41 13.48 -9.60
C GLN A 340 -6.97 13.37 -8.18
N GLN A 341 -7.60 12.25 -7.84
CA GLN A 341 -8.20 12.03 -6.51
C GLN A 341 -7.44 10.92 -5.77
N SER A 342 -6.24 11.24 -5.26
CA SER A 342 -5.36 10.29 -4.57
C SER A 342 -5.80 9.95 -3.13
N SER A 343 -6.77 10.67 -2.57
CA SER A 343 -7.19 10.56 -1.16
C SER A 343 -8.58 9.98 -0.91
N ALA A 344 -9.30 9.55 -1.96
CA ALA A 344 -10.70 9.10 -1.84
C ALA A 344 -10.86 7.63 -1.41
N ALA A 345 -10.29 7.25 -0.28
CA ALA A 345 -10.32 5.87 0.22
C ALA A 345 -11.50 5.61 1.17
N VAL A 346 -12.29 4.57 0.90
CA VAL A 346 -13.30 4.07 1.84
C VAL A 346 -12.88 2.72 2.39
N SER A 347 -12.74 2.60 3.70
CA SER A 347 -12.41 1.35 4.36
C SER A 347 -13.65 0.72 4.98
N LEU A 348 -13.83 -0.57 4.74
CA LEU A 348 -14.89 -1.39 5.34
C LEU A 348 -14.24 -2.32 6.35
N SER A 349 -14.64 -2.27 7.62
CA SER A 349 -14.15 -3.20 8.64
C SER A 349 -15.29 -3.99 9.26
N LEU A 350 -15.06 -5.28 9.51
CA LEU A 350 -15.99 -6.08 10.31
C LEU A 350 -16.12 -5.48 11.72
N GLY A 351 -17.34 -5.10 12.10
CA GLY A 351 -17.67 -4.60 13.43
C GLY A 351 -17.99 -5.76 14.37
N THR A 352 -19.26 -6.13 14.43
CA THR A 352 -19.76 -7.21 15.28
C THR A 352 -20.51 -8.23 14.46
N ILE A 353 -20.41 -9.49 14.86
CA ILE A 353 -21.26 -10.57 14.37
C ILE A 353 -22.05 -11.06 15.56
N SER A 354 -23.36 -11.15 15.45
CA SER A 354 -24.19 -11.54 16.59
C SER A 354 -25.42 -12.31 16.17
N SER A 355 -25.94 -13.13 17.07
CA SER A 355 -27.32 -13.60 17.00
C SER A 355 -28.20 -12.74 17.92
N SER A 356 -29.40 -12.37 17.46
CA SER A 356 -30.42 -11.63 18.23
C SER A 356 -31.76 -12.38 18.22
N ASN A 357 -32.47 -12.42 19.35
CA ASN A 357 -33.81 -13.02 19.47
C ASN A 357 -34.90 -11.98 19.82
N THR A 358 -36.18 -12.40 19.87
CA THR A 358 -37.32 -11.49 20.18
C THR A 358 -37.29 -10.85 21.56
N ASN A 359 -36.51 -11.40 22.49
CA ASN A 359 -36.31 -10.83 23.83
C ASN A 359 -35.18 -9.80 23.85
N ASN A 360 -34.64 -9.38 22.68
CA ASN A 360 -33.46 -8.54 22.53
C ASN A 360 -32.20 -9.11 23.19
N SER A 361 -32.16 -10.43 23.47
CA SER A 361 -30.93 -11.09 23.88
C SER A 361 -30.00 -11.18 22.68
N THR A 362 -28.78 -10.65 22.84
CA THR A 362 -27.77 -10.66 21.78
C THR A 362 -26.57 -11.48 22.25
N ARG A 363 -26.12 -12.45 21.44
CA ARG A 363 -24.83 -13.12 21.64
C ARG A 363 -23.89 -12.71 20.52
N THR A 364 -22.74 -12.16 20.89
CA THR A 364 -21.72 -11.74 19.96
C THR A 364 -20.76 -12.89 19.72
N ALA A 365 -20.38 -13.09 18.46
CA ALA A 365 -19.31 -14.00 18.09
C ALA A 365 -17.97 -13.28 18.15
N THR A 366 -16.97 -14.00 18.66
CA THR A 366 -15.55 -13.67 18.51
C THR A 366 -15.00 -14.37 17.27
N VAL A 367 -14.16 -13.67 16.53
CA VAL A 367 -13.52 -14.18 15.32
C VAL A 367 -12.24 -14.94 15.70
N VAL A 368 -12.10 -16.17 15.18
CA VAL A 368 -10.98 -17.06 15.49
C VAL A 368 -10.32 -17.53 14.19
N ASN A 369 -8.98 -17.53 14.14
CA ASN A 369 -8.18 -18.09 13.03
C ASN A 369 -8.56 -17.56 11.64
N GLY A 370 -8.71 -16.24 11.49
CA GLY A 370 -9.00 -15.62 10.20
C GLY A 370 -7.85 -15.71 9.20
N THR A 371 -8.17 -16.01 7.95
CA THR A 371 -7.21 -16.11 6.85
C THR A 371 -7.74 -15.43 5.59
N TRP A 372 -6.83 -14.84 4.81
CA TRP A 372 -7.14 -14.26 3.50
C TRP A 372 -6.57 -15.13 2.39
N ALA A 373 -7.30 -15.23 1.28
CA ALA A 373 -6.84 -15.90 0.07
C ALA A 373 -7.31 -15.16 -1.20
N THR A 374 -6.51 -15.23 -2.26
CA THR A 374 -6.93 -14.83 -3.61
C THR A 374 -7.79 -15.92 -4.24
N VAL A 375 -8.82 -15.53 -4.98
CA VAL A 375 -9.71 -16.45 -5.71
C VAL A 375 -9.54 -16.19 -7.21
N GLU A 376 -8.69 -17.00 -7.85
CA GLU A 376 -8.34 -16.82 -9.27
C GLU A 376 -9.54 -17.05 -10.21
N ASN A 377 -10.34 -18.08 -9.93
CA ASN A 377 -11.50 -18.45 -10.74
C ASN A 377 -12.79 -18.07 -10.03
N ASN A 378 -13.08 -16.77 -10.00
CA ASN A 378 -14.31 -16.27 -9.38
C ASN A 378 -15.50 -16.44 -10.33
N THR A 379 -16.66 -16.79 -9.78
CA THR A 379 -17.88 -17.13 -10.54
C THR A 379 -18.58 -15.95 -11.18
N LEU A 380 -18.18 -14.72 -10.81
CA LEU A 380 -18.84 -13.50 -11.26
C LEU A 380 -18.11 -12.82 -12.43
N GLY A 381 -16.97 -13.36 -12.88
CA GLY A 381 -16.19 -12.77 -13.96
C GLY A 381 -15.47 -11.47 -13.57
N ALA A 382 -15.19 -11.30 -12.28
CA ALA A 382 -14.35 -10.21 -11.78
C ALA A 382 -12.90 -10.43 -12.20
N ASP A 383 -12.14 -9.35 -12.39
CA ASP A 383 -10.71 -9.46 -12.72
C ASP A 383 -9.88 -9.88 -11.51
N GLN A 384 -10.35 -9.54 -10.31
CA GLN A 384 -9.73 -9.92 -9.04
C GLN A 384 -10.79 -10.28 -8.02
N SER A 385 -10.49 -11.27 -7.19
CA SER A 385 -11.33 -11.65 -6.07
C SER A 385 -10.48 -12.07 -4.87
N PHE A 386 -10.94 -11.69 -3.69
CA PHE A 386 -10.27 -11.99 -2.41
C PHE A 386 -11.30 -12.49 -1.42
N ILE A 387 -10.98 -13.54 -0.67
CA ILE A 387 -11.85 -14.08 0.37
C ILE A 387 -11.14 -14.06 1.71
N TYR A 388 -11.83 -13.56 2.73
CA TYR A 388 -11.50 -13.76 4.13
C TYR A 388 -12.38 -14.86 4.69
N SER A 389 -11.78 -15.81 5.38
CA SER A 389 -12.48 -16.90 6.04
C SER A 389 -12.03 -17.01 7.49
N CYS A 390 -12.96 -17.09 8.42
CA CYS A 390 -12.66 -17.29 9.84
C CYS A 390 -13.71 -18.15 10.54
N ALA A 391 -13.32 -18.81 11.62
CA ALA A 391 -14.26 -19.44 12.55
C ALA A 391 -14.86 -18.39 13.49
N LEU A 392 -16.07 -18.65 13.98
CA LEU A 392 -16.80 -17.84 14.93
C LEU A 392 -17.00 -18.63 16.22
N GLN A 393 -16.68 -18.01 17.36
CA GLN A 393 -16.85 -18.57 18.70
C GLN A 393 -17.76 -17.69 19.54
N PHE A 394 -18.79 -18.27 20.15
CA PHE A 394 -19.74 -17.53 20.99
C PHE A 394 -19.48 -17.79 22.49
N ASP A 395 -19.70 -16.78 23.34
CA ASP A 395 -19.27 -16.73 24.75
C ASP A 395 -19.76 -17.87 25.69
N SER A 396 -20.68 -18.74 25.28
CA SER A 396 -21.25 -19.79 26.16
C SER A 396 -20.60 -21.17 26.04
N ASP A 397 -19.57 -21.34 25.22
CA ASP A 397 -18.93 -22.66 25.01
C ASP A 397 -17.82 -22.99 26.03
N SER A 398 -17.72 -22.26 27.15
CA SER A 398 -16.65 -22.45 28.14
C SER A 398 -16.64 -23.83 28.82
N ASP A 399 -17.75 -24.59 28.77
CA ASP A 399 -17.86 -25.93 29.37
C ASP A 399 -17.94 -27.09 28.37
N ALA A 400 -18.02 -26.83 27.06
CA ALA A 400 -18.05 -27.88 26.04
C ALA A 400 -16.63 -28.18 25.53
N LYS A 401 -15.99 -29.19 26.14
CA LYS A 401 -14.76 -29.83 25.61
C LYS A 401 -15.04 -30.48 24.25
N GLY A 402 -14.93 -29.67 23.21
CA GLY A 402 -15.03 -30.08 21.82
C GLY A 402 -15.33 -28.84 21.01
N ILE A 403 -14.31 -28.31 20.33
CA ILE A 403 -14.49 -27.34 19.24
C ILE A 403 -15.19 -28.12 18.13
N ALA A 404 -16.49 -28.39 18.30
CA ALA A 404 -17.32 -28.88 17.20
C ALA A 404 -17.22 -27.82 16.11
N GLU A 405 -17.06 -28.28 14.87
CA GLU A 405 -16.94 -27.48 13.64
C GLU A 405 -17.82 -26.22 13.74
N GLY A 406 -17.17 -25.10 14.08
CA GLY A 406 -17.87 -23.89 14.52
C GLY A 406 -18.39 -23.08 13.34
N ALA A 407 -19.40 -22.26 13.60
CA ALA A 407 -19.94 -21.32 12.62
C ALA A 407 -18.82 -20.57 11.89
N MET A 408 -18.90 -20.45 10.57
CA MET A 408 -17.87 -19.78 9.77
C MET A 408 -18.40 -18.49 9.16
N LEU A 409 -17.52 -17.49 9.09
CA LEU A 409 -17.73 -16.29 8.29
C LEU A 409 -16.79 -16.31 7.08
N GLY A 410 -17.36 -16.13 5.90
CA GLY A 410 -16.66 -15.78 4.67
C GLY A 410 -17.01 -14.36 4.24
N LEU A 411 -16.01 -13.52 3.99
CA LEU A 411 -16.18 -12.21 3.37
C LEU A 411 -15.43 -12.19 2.05
N GLN A 412 -16.13 -12.07 0.92
CA GLN A 412 -15.51 -12.07 -0.39
C GLN A 412 -15.68 -10.72 -1.09
N TYR A 413 -14.61 -10.24 -1.70
CA TYR A 413 -14.56 -8.98 -2.43
C TYR A 413 -14.25 -9.26 -3.88
N TYR A 414 -14.97 -8.62 -4.80
CA TYR A 414 -14.76 -8.73 -6.24
C TYR A 414 -14.53 -7.35 -6.84
N LEU A 415 -13.53 -7.24 -7.71
CA LEU A 415 -13.17 -6.02 -8.41
C LEU A 415 -13.33 -6.23 -9.92
N PHE A 416 -14.11 -5.37 -10.56
CA PHE A 416 -14.43 -5.44 -11.98
C PHE A 416 -13.80 -4.28 -12.73
N SER A 417 -13.17 -4.54 -13.87
CA SER A 417 -12.63 -3.50 -14.76
C SER A 417 -13.69 -2.98 -15.75
N ASN A 418 -14.78 -3.72 -15.92
CA ASN A 418 -15.91 -3.36 -16.78
C ASN A 418 -17.22 -3.47 -16.01
N THR A 419 -18.26 -2.79 -16.50
CA THR A 419 -19.61 -3.01 -15.97
C THR A 419 -20.06 -4.42 -16.29
N THR A 420 -20.40 -5.21 -15.28
CA THR A 420 -20.78 -6.62 -15.41
C THR A 420 -22.17 -6.84 -14.83
N GLU A 421 -23.06 -7.49 -15.58
CA GLU A 421 -24.35 -7.95 -15.05
C GLU A 421 -24.10 -9.15 -14.13
N VAL A 422 -24.43 -8.99 -12.85
CA VAL A 422 -24.47 -10.08 -11.88
C VAL A 422 -25.90 -10.62 -11.85
N ASN A 423 -26.02 -11.95 -11.88
CA ASN A 423 -27.27 -12.67 -11.78
C ASN A 423 -27.20 -13.62 -10.58
N LEU A 424 -28.03 -13.37 -9.56
CA LEU A 424 -28.08 -14.19 -8.35
C LEU A 424 -28.89 -15.49 -8.54
N GLY A 425 -29.49 -15.70 -9.72
CA GLY A 425 -30.32 -16.86 -9.99
C GLY A 425 -31.75 -16.76 -9.41
N GLY A 426 -32.36 -17.91 -9.15
CA GLY A 426 -33.75 -18.02 -8.65
C GLY A 426 -34.82 -18.14 -9.75
N ASP A 427 -36.05 -18.53 -9.36
CA ASP A 427 -37.20 -18.66 -10.27
C ASP A 427 -37.61 -17.32 -10.89
N THR A 428 -37.40 -16.23 -10.14
CA THR A 428 -37.45 -14.85 -10.63
C THR A 428 -36.04 -14.27 -10.52
N PRO A 429 -35.25 -14.27 -11.62
CA PRO A 429 -33.86 -13.89 -11.59
C PRO A 429 -33.64 -12.49 -11.02
N VAL A 430 -32.83 -12.38 -9.96
CA VAL A 430 -32.38 -11.07 -9.44
C VAL A 430 -31.10 -10.68 -10.17
N LYS A 431 -31.19 -9.65 -11.01
CA LYS A 431 -30.10 -9.17 -11.86
C LYS A 431 -29.80 -7.70 -11.62
N PHE A 432 -28.53 -7.33 -11.59
CA PHE A 432 -28.11 -5.94 -11.51
C PHE A 432 -26.70 -5.76 -12.07
N ASN A 433 -26.38 -4.53 -12.47
CA ASN A 433 -25.07 -4.18 -13.01
C ASN A 433 -24.11 -3.70 -11.93
N VAL A 434 -22.98 -4.39 -11.79
CA VAL A 434 -21.84 -3.95 -10.98
C VAL A 434 -20.95 -3.07 -11.85
N SER A 435 -20.75 -1.82 -11.46
CA SER A 435 -19.87 -0.88 -12.17
C SER A 435 -18.45 -0.96 -11.59
N PRO A 436 -17.39 -0.69 -12.38
CA PRO A 436 -16.01 -0.61 -11.88
C PRO A 436 -15.80 0.38 -10.72
N ALA A 437 -16.72 1.33 -10.52
CA ALA A 437 -16.70 2.25 -9.38
C ALA A 437 -17.08 1.58 -8.03
N PHE A 438 -17.49 0.32 -8.06
CA PHE A 438 -17.96 -0.44 -6.90
C PHE A 438 -17.11 -1.69 -6.72
N ALA A 439 -16.79 -2.00 -5.48
CA ALA A 439 -16.35 -3.33 -5.11
C ALA A 439 -17.58 -4.14 -4.70
N LYS A 440 -17.77 -5.27 -5.34
CA LYS A 440 -18.81 -6.18 -4.88
C LYS A 440 -18.33 -6.87 -3.61
N PHE A 441 -19.21 -6.97 -2.63
CA PHE A 441 -18.93 -7.54 -1.33
C PHE A 441 -19.92 -8.68 -1.08
N THR A 442 -19.44 -9.81 -0.61
CA THR A 442 -20.27 -10.98 -0.31
C THR A 442 -20.04 -11.40 1.13
N VAL A 443 -21.12 -11.59 1.87
CA VAL A 443 -21.13 -12.16 3.22
C VAL A 443 -21.65 -13.58 3.13
N ARG A 444 -20.87 -14.53 3.64
CA ARG A 444 -21.24 -15.94 3.78
C ARG A 444 -21.18 -16.34 5.24
N LEU A 445 -22.29 -16.84 5.77
CA LEU A 445 -22.34 -17.50 7.07
C LEU A 445 -22.64 -18.98 6.83
N THR A 446 -21.87 -19.88 7.43
CA THR A 446 -22.17 -21.33 7.43
C THR A 446 -22.17 -21.88 8.85
N ASP A 447 -22.86 -22.99 9.04
CA ASP A 447 -22.85 -23.77 10.29
C ASP A 447 -23.24 -22.91 11.51
N TRP A 448 -24.18 -21.99 11.30
CA TRP A 448 -24.58 -21.00 12.29
C TRP A 448 -25.33 -21.63 13.46
N VAL A 449 -24.93 -21.27 14.68
CA VAL A 449 -25.51 -21.82 15.91
C VAL A 449 -26.55 -20.87 16.48
N TRP A 450 -27.82 -21.23 16.32
CA TRP A 450 -28.95 -20.50 16.92
C TRP A 450 -29.00 -20.71 18.44
N GLN A 451 -29.38 -19.67 19.16
CA GLN A 451 -29.48 -19.63 20.62
C GLN A 451 -30.75 -20.33 21.14
N SER A 452 -31.78 -20.39 20.30
CA SER A 452 -33.10 -20.89 20.67
C SER A 452 -33.81 -21.48 19.45
N ASP A 453 -35.01 -22.02 19.65
CA ASP A 453 -35.92 -22.41 18.55
C ASP A 453 -36.84 -21.25 18.11
N ASP A 454 -36.57 -20.00 18.53
CA ASP A 454 -37.35 -18.84 18.10
C ASP A 454 -37.23 -18.66 16.57
N PRO A 455 -38.32 -18.75 15.80
CA PRO A 455 -38.29 -18.54 14.35
C PRO A 455 -37.97 -17.09 13.96
N ASN A 456 -37.99 -16.17 14.93
CA ASN A 456 -37.68 -14.76 14.73
C ASN A 456 -36.22 -14.41 15.06
N GLU A 457 -35.42 -15.38 15.48
CA GLU A 457 -33.99 -15.19 15.72
C GLU A 457 -33.28 -14.76 14.43
N ARG A 458 -32.28 -13.88 14.53
CA ARG A 458 -31.58 -13.29 13.40
C ARG A 458 -30.08 -13.41 13.55
N ALA A 459 -29.40 -13.68 12.45
CA ALA A 459 -27.96 -13.51 12.35
C ALA A 459 -27.68 -12.08 11.85
N GLU A 460 -26.88 -11.31 12.59
CA GLU A 460 -26.55 -9.93 12.28
C GLU A 460 -25.06 -9.77 12.03
N VAL A 461 -24.73 -9.11 10.92
CA VAL A 461 -23.38 -8.73 10.55
C VAL A 461 -23.32 -7.21 10.45
N ARG A 462 -22.48 -6.61 11.30
CA ARG A 462 -22.23 -5.17 11.30
C ARG A 462 -20.90 -4.89 10.60
N VAL A 463 -20.93 -4.02 9.60
CA VAL A 463 -19.77 -3.54 8.85
C VAL A 463 -19.59 -2.06 9.16
N ALA A 464 -18.49 -1.71 9.80
CA ALA A 464 -18.11 -0.31 10.02
C ALA A 464 -17.54 0.29 8.74
N ILE A 465 -17.88 1.55 8.46
CA ILE A 465 -17.51 2.29 7.25
C ILE A 465 -16.66 3.48 7.66
N THR A 466 -15.46 3.58 7.09
CA THR A 466 -14.52 4.68 7.28
C THR A 466 -14.26 5.38 5.94
N PRO A 467 -14.21 6.71 5.86
CA PRO A 467 -14.43 7.68 6.94
C PRO A 467 -15.87 7.64 7.47
N ALA A 468 -16.03 8.01 8.74
CA ALA A 468 -17.32 8.05 9.40
C ALA A 468 -18.32 8.94 8.64
N PHE A 469 -19.57 8.51 8.53
CA PHE A 469 -20.66 9.24 7.89
C PHE A 469 -21.65 9.73 8.96
N THR A 470 -22.17 10.95 8.81
CA THR A 470 -23.10 11.55 9.78
C THR A 470 -24.54 11.50 9.31
N GLY A 471 -24.78 11.02 8.09
CA GLY A 471 -26.12 10.87 7.53
C GLY A 471 -26.08 10.11 6.21
N PHE A 472 -27.24 9.73 5.72
CA PHE A 472 -27.40 9.09 4.43
C PHE A 472 -28.75 9.43 3.82
N SER A 473 -28.85 9.33 2.50
CA SER A 473 -30.11 9.48 1.77
C SER A 473 -30.22 8.38 0.72
N GLU A 474 -31.39 7.77 0.62
CA GLU A 474 -31.67 6.86 -0.49
C GLU A 474 -31.67 7.63 -1.82
N VAL A 475 -30.97 7.08 -2.80
CA VAL A 475 -30.97 7.58 -4.18
C VAL A 475 -32.19 6.98 -4.84
N ALA A 476 -33.08 7.81 -5.40
CA ALA A 476 -34.27 7.33 -6.09
C ALA A 476 -33.86 6.29 -7.16
N GLY A 477 -34.16 5.03 -6.88
CA GLY A 477 -34.00 3.91 -7.80
C GLY A 477 -35.37 3.44 -8.26
N ASP A 478 -35.40 2.75 -9.39
CA ASP A 478 -36.59 2.04 -9.82
C ASP A 478 -36.84 0.89 -8.84
N GLU A 479 -37.95 0.95 -8.09
CA GLU A 479 -38.40 -0.07 -7.11
C GLU A 479 -38.50 -1.50 -7.69
N VAL A 480 -38.39 -1.61 -9.01
CA VAL A 480 -38.51 -2.85 -9.78
C VAL A 480 -37.29 -3.76 -9.61
N ASP A 481 -36.13 -3.23 -9.20
CA ASP A 481 -34.84 -3.91 -9.39
C ASP A 481 -34.25 -4.62 -8.17
N PHE A 482 -34.98 -4.79 -7.06
CA PHE A 482 -34.48 -5.43 -5.82
C PHE A 482 -33.18 -4.82 -5.26
N VAL A 483 -32.72 -3.67 -5.77
CA VAL A 483 -31.49 -3.00 -5.34
C VAL A 483 -31.85 -1.62 -4.83
N ARG A 484 -31.38 -1.29 -3.63
CA ARG A 484 -31.53 0.03 -3.00
C ARG A 484 -30.17 0.69 -2.91
N GLU A 485 -30.06 1.92 -3.42
CA GLU A 485 -28.82 2.70 -3.36
C GLU A 485 -28.91 3.81 -2.33
N PHE A 486 -27.86 3.97 -1.53
CA PHE A 486 -27.76 5.00 -0.50
C PHE A 486 -26.52 5.87 -0.73
N ALA A 487 -26.71 7.18 -0.67
CA ALA A 487 -25.66 8.18 -0.60
C ALA A 487 -25.27 8.40 0.87
N LEU A 488 -24.00 8.20 1.22
CA LEU A 488 -23.49 8.58 2.54
C LEU A 488 -23.01 10.05 2.51
N THR A 489 -23.27 10.76 3.60
CA THR A 489 -22.99 12.20 3.78
C THR A 489 -22.19 12.45 5.06
N GLY A 490 -21.56 13.62 5.17
CA GLY A 490 -20.74 13.99 6.34
C GLY A 490 -19.28 13.53 6.30
N GLN A 491 -18.86 12.82 5.24
CA GLN A 491 -17.49 12.32 5.06
C GLN A 491 -16.50 13.38 4.50
N GLN A 492 -16.88 14.67 4.49
CA GLN A 492 -16.21 15.72 3.71
C GLN A 492 -14.88 16.23 4.30
N THR A 493 -14.57 15.96 5.57
CA THR A 493 -13.30 16.44 6.16
C THR A 493 -12.07 15.75 5.60
N THR A 494 -12.24 14.60 4.95
CA THR A 494 -11.13 13.78 4.41
C THR A 494 -10.88 14.03 2.92
N TYR A 495 -11.86 14.53 2.19
CA TYR A 495 -11.78 14.67 0.73
C TYR A 495 -11.72 16.14 0.34
N SER A 496 -10.70 16.54 -0.43
CA SER A 496 -10.59 17.90 -1.00
C SER A 496 -11.61 18.19 -2.12
N GLY A 497 -12.64 17.35 -2.27
CA GLY A 497 -13.69 17.42 -3.28
C GLY A 497 -15.02 16.83 -2.79
N ARG A 498 -16.09 16.95 -3.60
CA ARG A 498 -17.45 16.45 -3.31
C ARG A 498 -17.59 14.93 -3.52
N ALA A 499 -16.67 14.14 -2.97
CA ALA A 499 -16.78 12.69 -2.97
C ALA A 499 -17.93 12.25 -2.04
N SER A 500 -18.72 11.25 -2.47
CA SER A 500 -19.76 10.63 -1.64
C SER A 500 -19.67 9.12 -1.79
N THR A 501 -19.62 8.42 -0.65
CA THR A 501 -19.67 6.95 -0.63
C THR A 501 -21.08 6.50 -1.02
N ARG A 502 -21.18 5.47 -1.86
CA ARG A 502 -22.45 4.87 -2.30
C ARG A 502 -22.54 3.43 -1.82
N VAL A 503 -23.65 3.08 -1.21
CA VAL A 503 -23.92 1.72 -0.72
C VAL A 503 -25.11 1.17 -1.48
N ARG A 504 -24.91 0.08 -2.23
CA ARG A 504 -25.97 -0.61 -2.99
C ARG A 504 -26.30 -1.95 -2.30
N LEU A 505 -27.52 -2.05 -1.80
CA LEU A 505 -27.97 -3.19 -1.01
C LEU A 505 -29.02 -3.94 -1.80
N VAL A 506 -28.79 -5.24 -1.97
CA VAL A 506 -29.74 -6.12 -2.64
C VAL A 506 -30.77 -6.59 -1.61
N GLU A 507 -32.04 -6.59 -1.97
CA GLU A 507 -33.16 -7.11 -1.19
C GLU A 507 -33.41 -8.60 -1.50
N ALA A 508 -32.33 -9.38 -1.56
CA ALA A 508 -32.37 -10.83 -1.76
C ALA A 508 -31.19 -11.49 -1.03
N VAL A 509 -31.41 -12.71 -0.55
CA VAL A 509 -30.41 -13.51 0.16
C VAL A 509 -30.60 -14.97 -0.20
N GLU A 510 -29.52 -15.72 -0.37
CA GLU A 510 -29.58 -17.17 -0.51
C GLU A 510 -29.55 -17.80 0.89
N LEU A 511 -30.63 -18.47 1.28
CA LEU A 511 -30.74 -19.23 2.52
C LEU A 511 -30.83 -20.71 2.17
N ASP A 512 -29.91 -21.52 2.68
CA ASP A 512 -29.87 -22.98 2.48
C ASP A 512 -29.91 -23.39 0.99
N GLY A 513 -29.20 -22.65 0.12
CA GLY A 513 -29.17 -22.92 -1.32
C GLY A 513 -30.37 -22.39 -2.10
N LYS A 514 -31.30 -21.68 -1.46
CA LYS A 514 -32.48 -21.07 -2.10
C LYS A 514 -32.41 -19.55 -2.03
N LEU A 515 -32.49 -18.88 -3.18
CA LEU A 515 -32.64 -17.44 -3.24
C LEU A 515 -34.03 -17.03 -2.73
N VAL A 516 -34.08 -16.16 -1.72
CA VAL A 516 -35.30 -15.60 -1.13
C VAL A 516 -35.25 -14.07 -1.25
N THR A 517 -36.31 -13.49 -1.81
CA THR A 517 -36.41 -12.03 -1.97
C THR A 517 -37.10 -11.39 -0.76
N ALA A 518 -36.83 -10.11 -0.51
CA ALA A 518 -37.46 -9.37 0.59
C ALA A 518 -38.99 -9.18 0.41
N LYS A 519 -39.53 -9.47 -0.78
CA LYS A 519 -40.98 -9.47 -1.03
C LYS A 519 -41.67 -10.69 -0.41
N GLU A 520 -40.92 -11.76 -0.15
CA GLU A 520 -41.38 -12.95 0.56
C GLU A 520 -41.21 -12.74 2.07
N ALA A 521 -42.10 -11.93 2.65
CA ALA A 521 -42.14 -11.79 4.11
C ALA A 521 -42.43 -13.14 4.76
N GLY A 522 -41.71 -13.46 5.83
CA GLY A 522 -41.97 -14.64 6.65
C GLY A 522 -43.36 -14.57 7.31
N SER A 523 -43.79 -15.66 7.93
CA SER A 523 -45.05 -15.72 8.69
C SER A 523 -45.13 -14.69 9.83
N ASN A 524 -43.98 -14.17 10.26
CA ASN A 524 -43.81 -13.11 11.26
C ASN A 524 -43.83 -11.68 10.68
N GLY A 525 -44.01 -11.51 9.37
CA GLY A 525 -43.99 -10.22 8.67
C GLY A 525 -42.59 -9.62 8.46
N ARG A 526 -41.51 -10.32 8.87
CA ARG A 526 -40.13 -9.87 8.65
C ARG A 526 -39.59 -10.34 7.31
N LYS A 527 -38.69 -9.55 6.73
CA LYS A 527 -38.05 -9.88 5.44
C LYS A 527 -36.93 -10.90 5.64
N ALA A 528 -36.67 -11.73 4.63
CA ALA A 528 -35.57 -12.71 4.66
C ALA A 528 -34.20 -12.05 4.92
N VAL A 529 -33.99 -10.86 4.36
CA VAL A 529 -32.85 -9.98 4.67
C VAL A 529 -33.38 -8.58 4.97
N GLU A 530 -32.82 -7.96 6.01
CA GLU A 530 -33.08 -6.57 6.41
C GLU A 530 -31.74 -5.86 6.56
N PHE A 531 -31.70 -4.57 6.24
CA PHE A 531 -30.50 -3.77 6.41
C PHE A 531 -30.81 -2.40 6.99
N THR A 532 -29.87 -1.90 7.79
CA THR A 532 -29.96 -0.61 8.45
C THR A 532 -28.61 0.10 8.33
N LEU A 533 -28.60 1.33 7.83
CA LEU A 533 -27.46 2.23 7.96
C LEU A 533 -27.59 3.01 9.26
N ASP A 534 -26.56 2.99 10.10
CA ASP A 534 -26.51 3.70 11.37
C ASP A 534 -25.44 4.79 11.29
N ALA A 535 -25.88 6.04 11.19
CA ALA A 535 -24.98 7.20 11.16
C ALA A 535 -24.26 7.45 12.49
N THR A 536 -24.81 6.99 13.61
CA THR A 536 -24.20 7.21 14.94
C THR A 536 -22.92 6.39 15.07
N SER A 537 -22.98 5.12 14.64
CA SER A 537 -21.84 4.21 14.66
C SER A 537 -21.09 4.15 13.32
N SER A 538 -21.55 4.88 12.30
CA SER A 538 -21.05 4.81 10.93
C SER A 538 -20.94 3.37 10.42
N SER A 539 -22.03 2.60 10.55
CA SER A 539 -22.05 1.19 10.18
C SER A 539 -23.25 0.79 9.33
N LEU A 540 -23.05 -0.24 8.51
CA LEU A 540 -24.09 -1.01 7.84
C LEU A 540 -24.37 -2.26 8.68
N VAL A 541 -25.62 -2.46 9.09
CA VAL A 541 -26.08 -3.69 9.73
C VAL A 541 -26.88 -4.48 8.71
N VAL A 542 -26.50 -5.72 8.49
CA VAL A 542 -27.26 -6.67 7.69
C VAL A 542 -27.78 -7.77 8.62
N SER A 543 -29.08 -8.04 8.56
CA SER A 543 -29.78 -8.99 9.41
C SER A 543 -30.45 -10.05 8.56
N PHE A 544 -30.14 -11.32 8.81
CA PHE A 544 -30.64 -12.47 8.08
C PHE A 544 -31.70 -13.22 8.88
N ALA A 545 -32.75 -13.69 8.21
CA ALA A 545 -33.69 -14.65 8.77
C ALA A 545 -33.00 -15.98 9.11
N ARG A 546 -33.68 -16.80 9.92
CA ARG A 546 -33.19 -18.12 10.30
C ARG A 546 -32.92 -19.00 9.07
N PHE A 547 -31.80 -19.72 9.11
CA PHE A 547 -31.33 -20.68 8.10
C PHE A 547 -30.72 -21.91 8.78
N ASN A 548 -30.61 -23.04 8.08
CA ASN A 548 -30.14 -24.29 8.66
C ASN A 548 -28.66 -24.56 8.40
N THR A 549 -28.17 -24.27 7.20
CA THR A 549 -26.82 -24.59 6.75
C THR A 549 -26.03 -23.34 6.38
N SER A 550 -26.63 -22.42 5.62
CA SER A 550 -25.89 -21.26 5.14
C SER A 550 -26.79 -20.07 4.79
N ALA A 551 -26.19 -18.89 4.92
CA ALA A 551 -26.69 -17.64 4.35
C ALA A 551 -25.61 -17.01 3.48
N VAL A 552 -25.94 -16.68 2.23
CA VAL A 552 -25.07 -15.95 1.30
C VAL A 552 -25.77 -14.68 0.86
N TYR A 553 -25.12 -13.55 1.10
CA TYR A 553 -25.63 -12.23 0.79
C TYR A 553 -24.61 -11.46 -0.04
N ASP A 554 -25.06 -10.91 -1.18
CA ASP A 554 -24.20 -10.33 -2.22
C ASP A 554 -24.44 -8.82 -2.43
N PRO A 555 -24.20 -7.94 -1.45
CA PRO A 555 -24.32 -6.49 -1.62
C PRO A 555 -23.24 -5.92 -2.56
N ASP A 556 -23.45 -4.68 -3.00
CA ASP A 556 -22.47 -3.92 -3.78
C ASP A 556 -22.07 -2.65 -3.00
N LEU A 557 -20.78 -2.45 -2.72
CA LEU A 557 -20.29 -1.29 -1.97
C LEU A 557 -19.29 -0.50 -2.83
N GLY A 558 -19.50 0.80 -3.02
CA GLY A 558 -18.64 1.57 -3.91
C GLY A 558 -18.46 3.02 -3.53
N VAL A 559 -17.45 3.63 -4.14
CA VAL A 559 -17.18 5.06 -3.98
C VAL A 559 -17.43 5.70 -5.33
N LEU A 560 -18.59 6.35 -5.46
CA LEU A 560 -18.86 7.16 -6.63
C LEU A 560 -18.33 8.57 -6.39
N LEU A 561 -17.20 8.88 -7.01
CA LEU A 561 -16.72 10.25 -7.11
C LEU A 561 -17.60 11.03 -8.07
N THR A 562 -18.70 11.59 -7.56
CA THR A 562 -19.49 12.55 -8.33
C THR A 562 -18.68 13.82 -8.51
N GLY A 563 -18.19 14.05 -9.73
CA GLY A 563 -17.72 15.37 -10.13
C GLY A 563 -18.88 16.35 -10.08
N ARG A 564 -18.54 17.59 -9.72
CA ARG A 564 -19.45 18.74 -9.56
C ARG A 564 -20.53 18.79 -10.65
N SER A 565 -21.72 18.28 -10.35
CA SER A 565 -22.92 18.77 -11.04
C SER A 565 -23.10 20.21 -10.59
N GLY A 566 -22.95 21.15 -11.50
CA GLY A 566 -22.86 22.57 -11.19
C GLY A 566 -24.05 23.05 -10.40
N ASP A 567 -23.81 23.55 -9.18
CA ASP A 567 -24.76 24.38 -8.44
C ASP A 567 -24.93 25.71 -9.19
N GLY A 568 -25.68 25.68 -10.29
CA GLY A 568 -26.34 26.84 -10.85
C GLY A 568 -27.68 26.97 -10.15
N GLY A 569 -27.73 27.78 -9.09
CA GLY A 569 -28.99 28.15 -8.45
C GLY A 569 -29.95 28.78 -9.45
N GLY A 570 -31.16 28.23 -9.54
CA GLY A 570 -32.23 28.74 -10.38
C GLY A 570 -33.37 27.75 -10.43
N GLY A 571 -34.45 28.04 -9.67
CA GLY A 571 -35.61 27.18 -9.56
C GLY A 571 -36.27 26.88 -10.91
N GLY A 572 -36.83 25.68 -11.03
CA GLY A 572 -37.63 25.30 -12.18
C GLY A 572 -37.76 23.79 -12.29
N SER A 573 -38.89 23.29 -11.83
CA SER A 573 -39.43 21.97 -12.17
C SER A 573 -39.36 21.74 -13.69
N SER A 574 -38.53 20.79 -14.15
CA SER A 574 -38.73 20.07 -15.42
C SER A 574 -37.68 18.97 -15.63
N ASP A 575 -38.14 17.83 -16.11
CA ASP A 575 -37.37 16.62 -16.42
C ASP A 575 -36.23 16.85 -17.42
N ASN A 576 -34.99 16.56 -17.00
CA ASN A 576 -33.81 16.56 -17.89
C ASN A 576 -33.84 15.44 -18.95
N THR A 577 -34.87 14.59 -18.94
CA THR A 577 -35.20 13.65 -20.01
C THR A 577 -35.38 14.37 -21.36
N GLY A 578 -35.91 15.61 -21.34
CA GLY A 578 -36.07 16.43 -22.55
C GLY A 578 -34.74 16.87 -23.18
N LEU A 579 -33.71 17.12 -22.36
CA LEU A 579 -32.40 17.57 -22.86
C LEU A 579 -31.59 16.39 -23.44
N ILE A 580 -31.65 15.23 -22.79
CA ILE A 580 -30.95 14.02 -23.26
C ILE A 580 -31.58 13.51 -24.57
N ILE A 581 -32.91 13.46 -24.65
CA ILE A 581 -33.61 13.13 -25.90
C ILE A 581 -33.36 14.20 -26.98
N GLY A 582 -33.35 15.48 -26.60
CA GLY A 582 -33.07 16.58 -27.51
C GLY A 582 -31.68 16.49 -28.17
N VAL A 583 -30.64 16.18 -27.40
CA VAL A 583 -29.27 16.04 -27.92
C VAL A 583 -29.10 14.76 -28.74
N ALA A 584 -29.69 13.64 -28.29
CA ALA A 584 -29.63 12.36 -29.00
C ALA A 584 -30.31 12.39 -30.38
N VAL A 585 -31.34 13.24 -30.56
CA VAL A 585 -32.02 13.41 -31.85
C VAL A 585 -31.39 14.53 -32.70
N ALA A 586 -30.90 15.60 -32.08
CA ALA A 586 -30.32 16.73 -32.81
C ALA A 586 -28.99 16.40 -33.49
N VAL A 587 -28.13 15.59 -32.87
CA VAL A 587 -26.81 15.26 -33.43
C VAL A 587 -26.92 14.43 -34.72
N PRO A 588 -27.72 13.34 -34.79
CA PRO A 588 -27.94 12.60 -36.04
C PRO A 588 -28.57 13.48 -37.14
N LEU A 589 -29.53 14.34 -36.80
CA LEU A 589 -30.16 15.27 -37.75
C LEU A 589 -29.18 16.29 -38.32
N ALA A 590 -28.29 16.84 -37.49
CA ALA A 590 -27.27 17.78 -37.92
C ALA A 590 -26.28 17.12 -38.89
N VAL A 591 -25.86 15.87 -38.63
CA VAL A 591 -25.00 15.10 -39.53
C VAL A 591 -25.68 14.85 -40.88
N LEU A 592 -26.97 14.51 -40.87
CA LEU A 592 -27.78 14.33 -42.07
C LEU A 592 -27.86 15.62 -42.91
N LEU A 593 -28.05 16.76 -42.27
CA LEU A 593 -28.13 18.06 -42.93
C LEU A 593 -26.78 18.46 -43.56
N VAL A 594 -25.67 18.21 -42.86
CA VAL A 594 -24.31 18.42 -43.39
C VAL A 594 -24.05 17.53 -44.61
N LEU A 595 -24.46 16.26 -44.58
CA LEU A 595 -24.33 15.36 -45.74
C LEU A 595 -25.14 15.86 -46.95
N VAL A 596 -26.37 16.36 -46.74
CA VAL A 596 -27.18 16.94 -47.82
C VAL A 596 -26.49 18.16 -48.44
N VAL A 597 -25.88 19.03 -47.64
CA VAL A 597 -25.14 20.20 -48.13
C VAL A 597 -23.91 19.78 -48.95
N ILE A 598 -23.15 18.80 -48.47
CA ILE A 598 -21.97 18.28 -49.19
C ILE A 598 -22.37 17.67 -50.53
N VAL A 599 -23.39 16.79 -50.54
CA VAL A 599 -23.88 16.16 -51.77
C VAL A 599 -24.39 17.21 -52.76
N SER A 600 -25.11 18.22 -52.27
CA SER A 600 -25.60 19.34 -53.10
C SER A 600 -24.46 20.15 -53.70
N ALA A 601 -23.43 20.47 -52.91
CA ALA A 601 -22.26 21.20 -53.37
C ALA A 601 -21.49 20.42 -54.46
N VAL A 602 -21.30 19.11 -54.27
CA VAL A 602 -20.66 18.21 -55.25
C VAL A 602 -21.49 18.12 -56.54
N ALA A 603 -22.81 17.99 -56.44
CA ALA A 603 -23.70 17.94 -57.60
C ALA A 603 -23.64 19.24 -58.43
N ILE A 604 -23.66 20.41 -57.76
CA ILE A 604 -23.55 21.72 -58.42
C ILE A 604 -22.19 21.88 -59.11
N THR A 605 -21.10 21.48 -58.46
CA THR A 605 -19.76 21.57 -59.08
C THR A 605 -19.62 20.65 -60.28
N TYR A 606 -20.17 19.43 -60.19
CA TYR A 606 -20.17 18.50 -61.32
C TYR A 606 -21.00 19.03 -62.49
N TRP A 607 -22.18 19.61 -62.22
CA TRP A 607 -23.06 20.15 -63.26
C TRP A 607 -22.44 21.38 -63.95
N ARG A 608 -21.83 22.30 -63.18
CA ARG A 608 -21.10 23.45 -63.75
C ARG A 608 -19.92 23.02 -64.62
N LYS A 609 -19.16 22.00 -64.21
CA LYS A 609 -18.04 21.48 -65.00
C LYS A 609 -18.53 20.91 -66.33
N ARG A 610 -19.69 20.24 -66.35
CA ARG A 610 -20.28 19.70 -67.58
C ARG A 610 -20.82 20.79 -68.52
N SER A 611 -21.39 21.87 -67.99
CA SER A 611 -21.89 23.00 -68.81
C SER A 611 -20.78 23.85 -69.43
N GLN A 612 -19.57 23.87 -68.85
CA GLN A 612 -18.43 24.58 -69.43
C GLN A 612 -17.78 23.79 -70.59
N SER A 613 -17.85 22.46 -70.56
CA SER A 613 -17.36 21.62 -71.66
C SER A 613 -18.21 21.69 -72.94
N SER A 614 -19.44 22.21 -72.87
CA SER A 614 -20.31 22.40 -74.04
C SER A 614 -20.15 23.76 -74.74
N ILE A 615 -19.42 24.72 -74.17
CA ILE A 615 -19.20 26.04 -74.78
C ILE A 615 -17.81 26.14 -75.45
N ALA A 616 -16.87 25.25 -75.12
CA ALA A 616 -15.56 25.18 -75.76
C ALA A 616 -15.53 24.43 -77.11
N ALA A 617 -16.66 23.87 -77.56
CA ALA A 617 -16.73 23.08 -78.81
C ALA A 617 -17.21 23.87 -80.04
N HIS A 618 -17.48 25.18 -79.93
CA HIS A 618 -18.07 25.98 -81.02
C HIS A 618 -17.25 27.20 -81.49
N ASN A 619 -15.95 27.28 -81.19
CA ASN A 619 -15.10 28.39 -81.68
C ASN A 619 -13.67 28.00 -82.08
N SER A 620 -13.50 26.89 -82.80
CA SER A 620 -12.32 26.69 -83.64
C SER A 620 -12.59 27.29 -85.03
N ILE A 621 -12.33 28.59 -85.16
CA ILE A 621 -12.26 29.28 -86.44
C ILE A 621 -11.01 28.74 -87.17
N ASN A 622 -11.23 27.94 -88.21
CA ASN A 622 -10.19 27.51 -89.14
C ASN A 622 -9.77 28.72 -89.98
N PHE A 623 -8.57 29.24 -89.77
CA PHE A 623 -7.93 30.14 -90.74
C PHE A 623 -7.40 29.29 -91.89
N GLN A 624 -8.15 29.30 -92.99
CA GLN A 624 -7.73 28.78 -94.27
C GLN A 624 -6.73 29.79 -94.85
N ALA A 625 -5.45 29.41 -94.94
CA ALA A 625 -4.45 30.17 -95.65
C ALA A 625 -4.69 29.99 -97.16
N ASP A 626 -5.37 30.97 -97.74
CA ASP A 626 -5.34 31.24 -99.17
C ASP A 626 -4.22 32.26 -99.37
N ASP A 627 -3.14 31.86 -100.03
CA ASP A 627 -2.33 32.80 -100.79
C ASP A 627 -1.72 32.07 -101.97
N SER A 628 -2.27 32.41 -103.13
CA SER A 628 -1.79 32.05 -104.44
C SER A 628 -1.40 33.33 -105.19
N VAL A 629 -0.28 33.22 -105.91
CA VAL A 629 0.15 34.00 -107.08
C VAL A 629 0.78 35.39 -106.85
N LEU A 630 2.12 35.47 -106.98
CA LEU A 630 2.82 35.96 -108.19
C LEU A 630 4.34 35.77 -108.10
#